data_AF-P86861-F1
#
_entry.id   AF-P86861-F1
#
_cell.length_a   1.000
_cell.length_b   1.000
_cell.length_c   1.000
_cell.angle_alpha   90.00
_cell.angle_beta   90.00
_cell.angle_gamma   90.00
#
_symmetry.space_group_name_H-M   'P 1'
#
loop_
_entity.id
_entity.type
_entity.pdbx_description
1 polymer ?
#
loop_
_entity_poly.entity_id
_entity_poly.type
_entity_poly.pdbx_seq_one_letter_code
_entity_poly.pdbx_strand_id
1 'polypeptide(L)'
;MFSFGIILLTVVSFTNAQWRQDMFTTAENQLRSIVQNGQTLLDFIYQERQKHGGGNMTGGSLMSHNVAYSSFINDVETRLADMEQATQELVRIMRTCPDAPLAPPPPTNVIVESTTIDNVSSIVVKWDPPFNPPENMQYKVYFVPVDQNGMQTAGEVVFRICDSTQTIASITDLTPRSRYRIRVGAVAGAVAEGASMPLNVKTPDIIPSRVRNVMVKSSTANTIT
;
A
#
# COMPACT_ATOMS: atom_id res chain seq x y z
N MET A 1 -35.04 38.59 -54.29
CA MET A 1 -34.37 38.90 -53.01
C MET A 1 -34.05 37.56 -52.36
N PHE A 2 -32.82 37.05 -52.54
CA PHE A 2 -32.47 35.72 -52.04
C PHE A 2 -32.02 35.82 -50.57
N SER A 3 -32.78 35.13 -49.71
CA SER A 3 -32.56 35.05 -48.27
C SER A 3 -31.34 34.17 -47.99
N PHE A 4 -30.27 34.76 -47.44
CA PHE A 4 -29.10 34.02 -46.99
C PHE A 4 -29.37 33.45 -45.59
N GLY A 5 -29.57 32.13 -45.53
CA GLY A 5 -29.68 31.40 -44.26
C GLY A 5 -28.37 31.47 -43.49
N ILE A 6 -28.39 32.08 -42.31
CA ILE A 6 -27.28 32.10 -41.37
C ILE A 6 -27.23 30.73 -40.68
N ILE A 7 -26.32 29.87 -41.10
CA ILE A 7 -26.01 28.63 -40.40
C ILE A 7 -25.15 29.00 -39.19
N LEU A 8 -25.76 29.00 -38.00
CA LEU A 8 -25.03 29.08 -36.73
C LEU A 8 -24.20 27.80 -36.57
N LEU A 9 -22.90 27.88 -36.88
CA LEU A 9 -21.93 26.90 -36.44
C LEU A 9 -21.71 27.11 -34.94
N THR A 10 -22.38 26.31 -34.12
CA THR A 10 -22.01 26.19 -32.71
C THR A 10 -20.65 25.51 -32.65
N VAL A 11 -19.60 26.32 -32.53
CA VAL A 11 -18.28 25.84 -32.13
C VAL A 11 -18.44 25.30 -30.72
N VAL A 12 -18.62 23.99 -30.61
CA VAL A 12 -18.46 23.28 -29.35
C VAL A 12 -16.96 23.37 -29.05
N SER A 13 -16.56 24.43 -28.36
CA SER A 13 -15.25 24.50 -27.75
C SER A 13 -15.20 23.36 -26.74
N PHE A 14 -14.60 22.25 -27.15
CA PHE A 14 -13.99 21.32 -26.22
C PHE A 14 -12.92 22.13 -25.48
N THR A 15 -13.31 22.79 -24.40
CA THR A 15 -12.34 23.27 -23.44
C THR A 15 -11.67 22.00 -22.93
N ASN A 16 -10.49 21.68 -23.46
CA ASN A 16 -9.53 20.82 -22.79
C ASN A 16 -9.57 21.27 -21.33
N ALA A 17 -10.03 20.40 -20.43
CA ALA A 17 -10.44 20.79 -19.09
C ALA A 17 -9.21 21.24 -18.29
N GLN A 18 -8.69 22.43 -18.54
CA GLN A 18 -7.43 22.89 -17.96
C GLN A 18 -7.48 22.76 -16.45
N TRP A 19 -6.36 22.35 -15.86
CA TRP A 19 -6.23 22.42 -14.42
C TRP A 19 -6.48 23.84 -13.97
N ARG A 20 -7.42 23.99 -13.05
CA ARG A 20 -7.81 25.29 -12.54
C ARG A 20 -6.76 25.81 -11.58
N GLN A 21 -6.66 27.13 -11.44
CA GLN A 21 -5.68 27.78 -10.55
C GLN A 21 -5.78 27.28 -9.10
N ASP A 22 -6.98 26.97 -8.61
CA ASP A 22 -7.21 26.42 -7.26
C ASP A 22 -6.52 25.06 -7.07
N MET A 23 -6.43 24.24 -8.12
CA MET A 23 -5.81 22.92 -8.06
C MET A 23 -4.29 23.04 -7.94
N PHE A 24 -3.69 23.96 -8.71
CA PHE A 24 -2.27 24.30 -8.59
C PHE A 24 -1.96 24.83 -7.19
N THR A 25 -2.72 25.80 -6.70
CA THR A 25 -2.54 26.35 -5.33
C THR A 25 -2.69 25.27 -4.27
N THR A 26 -3.66 24.35 -4.43
CA THR A 26 -3.83 23.23 -3.48
C THR A 26 -2.63 22.28 -3.50
N ALA A 27 -2.14 21.92 -4.69
CA ALA A 27 -0.94 21.08 -4.84
C ALA A 27 0.31 21.75 -4.23
N GLU A 28 0.50 23.04 -4.46
CA GLU A 28 1.57 23.84 -3.84
C GLU A 28 1.47 23.85 -2.32
N ASN A 29 0.27 24.02 -1.76
CA ASN A 29 0.06 24.00 -0.32
C ASN A 29 0.41 22.63 0.30
N GLN A 30 0.04 21.52 -0.35
CA GLN A 30 0.41 20.19 0.11
C GLN A 30 1.92 19.96 0.04
N LEU A 31 2.57 20.38 -1.05
CA LEU A 31 4.04 20.31 -1.17
C LEU A 31 4.74 21.12 -0.08
N ARG A 32 4.27 22.33 0.23
CA ARG A 32 4.80 23.15 1.32
C ARG A 32 4.66 22.44 2.67
N SER A 33 3.51 21.81 2.92
CA SER A 33 3.29 21.02 4.14
C SER A 33 4.28 19.85 4.26
N ILE A 34 4.50 19.09 3.18
CA ILE A 34 5.47 17.98 3.17
C ILE A 34 6.88 18.49 3.51
N VAL A 35 7.32 19.57 2.85
CA VAL A 35 8.65 20.16 3.07
C VAL A 35 8.81 20.68 4.50
N GLN A 36 7.82 21.40 5.03
CA GLN A 36 7.84 21.95 6.39
C GLN A 36 7.92 20.83 7.44
N ASN A 37 7.09 19.79 7.32
CA ASN A 37 7.14 18.65 8.22
C ASN A 37 8.49 17.92 8.16
N GLY A 38 9.04 17.74 6.95
CA GLY A 38 10.38 17.17 6.77
C GLY A 38 11.48 18.01 7.43
N GLN A 39 11.40 19.34 7.33
CA GLN A 39 12.34 20.25 8.03
C GLN A 39 12.20 20.15 9.55
N THR A 40 10.98 20.16 10.07
CA THR A 40 10.73 20.00 11.52
C THR A 40 11.29 18.68 12.05
N LEU A 41 11.13 17.58 11.31
CA LEU A 41 11.73 16.29 11.66
C LEU A 41 13.26 16.34 11.72
N LEU A 42 13.90 17.01 10.77
CA LEU A 42 15.35 17.21 10.79
C LEU A 42 15.79 17.99 12.03
N ASP A 43 15.05 19.04 12.41
CA ASP A 43 15.32 19.84 13.61
C ASP A 43 15.17 19.02 14.89
N PHE A 44 14.12 18.20 15.00
CA PHE A 44 13.93 17.29 16.14
C PHE A 44 15.07 16.29 16.28
N ILE A 45 15.48 15.64 15.18
CA ILE A 45 16.61 14.70 15.18
C ILE A 45 17.91 15.40 15.57
N TYR A 46 18.13 16.63 15.09
CA TYR A 46 19.30 17.41 15.45
C TYR A 46 19.33 17.74 16.94
N GLN A 47 18.21 18.23 17.50
CA GLN A 47 18.09 18.55 18.91
C GLN A 47 18.29 17.32 19.80
N GLU A 48 17.70 16.18 19.44
CA GLU A 48 17.86 14.93 20.19
C GLU A 48 19.32 14.46 20.18
N ARG A 49 19.99 14.57 19.02
CA ARG A 49 21.43 14.28 18.91
C ARG A 49 22.27 15.16 19.83
N GLN A 50 21.96 16.45 19.97
CA GLN A 50 22.72 17.36 20.84
C GLN A 50 22.63 16.95 22.33
N LYS A 51 21.48 16.42 22.77
CA LYS A 51 21.32 15.89 24.15
C LYS A 51 22.27 14.73 24.45
N HIS A 52 22.62 13.93 23.44
CA HIS A 52 23.54 12.80 23.59
C HIS A 52 25.01 13.14 23.29
N GLY A 53 25.28 14.16 22.46
CA GLY A 53 26.62 14.55 22.04
C GLY A 53 27.33 15.59 22.93
N GLY A 54 26.63 16.20 23.88
CA GLY A 54 27.18 17.19 24.81
C GLY A 54 27.75 16.54 26.08
N GLY A 55 29.08 16.37 26.13
CA GLY A 55 29.79 16.03 27.36
C GLY A 55 29.63 17.09 28.47
N ASN A 56 29.71 16.63 29.72
CA ASN A 56 29.73 17.41 30.96
C ASN A 56 28.52 18.34 31.22
N MET A 57 27.44 17.78 31.76
CA MET A 57 26.59 18.49 32.71
C MET A 57 26.72 17.85 34.09
N THR A 58 27.71 18.34 34.83
CA THR A 58 27.71 18.31 36.30
C THR A 58 26.49 19.08 36.80
N GLY A 59 25.51 18.36 37.36
CA GLY A 59 24.44 18.94 38.16
C GLY A 59 23.17 19.26 37.39
N GLY A 60 22.09 18.56 37.73
CA GLY A 60 20.74 19.03 37.41
C GLY A 60 19.83 17.96 36.84
N SER A 61 19.14 17.24 37.73
CA SER A 61 17.88 16.54 37.52
C SER A 61 17.88 15.40 36.50
N LEU A 62 17.59 14.19 37.00
CA LEU A 62 16.96 13.10 36.24
C LEU A 62 15.57 13.59 35.76
N MET A 63 15.53 14.53 34.81
CA MET A 63 14.33 14.75 34.01
C MET A 63 14.02 13.39 33.39
N SER A 64 12.89 12.82 33.81
CA SER A 64 12.48 11.46 33.51
C SER A 64 12.79 11.14 32.04
N HIS A 65 13.85 10.37 31.82
CA HIS A 65 14.36 10.04 30.49
C HIS A 65 13.25 9.43 29.63
N ASN A 66 12.32 8.72 30.28
CA ASN A 66 11.14 8.13 29.68
C ASN A 66 10.13 9.17 29.15
N VAL A 67 9.90 10.29 29.83
CA VAL A 67 8.93 11.31 29.39
C VAL A 67 9.45 12.04 28.15
N ALA A 68 10.72 12.48 28.16
CA ALA A 68 11.32 13.18 27.03
C ALA A 68 11.47 12.30 25.77
N TYR A 69 11.84 11.03 25.95
CA TYR A 69 11.92 10.07 24.84
C TYR A 69 10.53 9.81 24.24
N SER A 70 9.49 9.69 25.09
CA SER A 70 8.12 9.47 24.63
C SER A 70 7.57 10.66 23.83
N SER A 71 7.87 11.91 24.23
CA SER A 71 7.42 13.09 23.47
C SER A 71 8.10 13.16 22.11
N PHE A 72 9.41 12.91 22.04
CA PHE A 72 10.14 12.93 20.76
C PHE A 72 9.57 11.92 19.75
N ILE A 73 9.34 10.66 20.17
CA ILE A 73 8.78 9.64 19.27
C ILE A 73 7.36 10.00 18.84
N ASN A 74 6.51 10.47 19.76
CA ASN A 74 5.15 10.91 19.42
C ASN A 74 5.17 12.09 18.43
N ASP A 75 6.10 13.04 18.60
CA ASP A 75 6.25 14.18 17.70
C ASP A 75 6.70 13.71 16.31
N VAL A 76 7.64 12.76 16.23
CA VAL A 76 8.08 12.14 14.97
C VAL A 76 6.94 11.41 14.27
N GLU A 77 6.21 10.55 15.00
CA GLU A 77 5.05 9.83 14.47
C GLU A 77 3.98 10.79 13.92
N THR A 78 3.69 11.86 14.67
CA THR A 78 2.71 12.87 14.25
C THR A 78 3.14 13.57 12.96
N ARG A 79 4.41 14.00 12.85
CA ARG A 79 4.90 14.67 11.62
C ARG A 79 4.92 13.73 10.42
N LEU A 80 5.29 12.46 10.62
CA LEU A 80 5.26 11.44 9.56
C LEU A 80 3.82 11.19 9.08
N ALA A 81 2.85 11.11 9.99
CA ALA A 81 1.43 11.00 9.64
C ALA A 81 0.94 12.21 8.84
N ASP A 82 1.32 13.42 9.23
CA ASP A 82 0.97 14.65 8.49
C ASP A 82 1.59 14.67 7.07
N MET A 83 2.83 14.19 6.92
CA MET A 83 3.48 14.05 5.61
C MET A 83 2.77 13.01 4.74
N GLU A 84 2.37 11.89 5.31
CA GLU A 84 1.62 10.86 4.61
C GLU A 84 0.28 11.41 4.12
N GLN A 85 -0.47 12.10 4.99
CA GLN A 85 -1.74 12.73 4.65
C GLN A 85 -1.57 13.76 3.52
N ALA A 86 -0.57 14.65 3.62
CA ALA A 86 -0.30 15.64 2.58
C ALA A 86 0.10 15.00 1.25
N THR A 87 0.85 13.89 1.29
CA THR A 87 1.23 13.11 0.10
C THR A 87 0.01 12.44 -0.53
N GLN A 88 -0.89 11.87 0.27
CA GLN A 88 -2.14 11.26 -0.22
C GLN A 88 -3.02 12.31 -0.92
N GLU A 89 -3.16 13.49 -0.33
CA GLU A 89 -3.90 14.61 -0.93
C GLU A 89 -3.27 15.11 -2.22
N LEU A 90 -1.94 15.23 -2.26
CA LEU A 90 -1.22 15.60 -3.48
C LEU A 90 -1.46 14.58 -4.60
N VAL A 91 -1.35 13.27 -4.31
CA VAL A 91 -1.65 12.21 -5.28
C VAL A 91 -3.10 12.29 -5.77
N ARG A 92 -4.05 12.53 -4.86
CA ARG A 92 -5.48 12.69 -5.20
C ARG A 92 -5.70 13.82 -6.18
N ILE A 93 -5.07 14.97 -5.95
CA ILE A 93 -5.16 16.13 -6.84
C ILE A 93 -4.49 15.81 -8.18
N MET A 94 -3.26 15.29 -8.18
CA MET A 94 -2.52 14.95 -9.41
C MET A 94 -3.29 14.00 -10.34
N ARG A 95 -4.11 13.08 -9.80
CA ARG A 95 -4.97 12.17 -10.59
C ARG A 95 -6.02 12.86 -11.44
N THR A 96 -6.35 14.10 -11.11
CA THR A 96 -7.33 14.91 -11.85
C THR A 96 -6.70 15.75 -12.96
N CYS A 97 -5.38 15.63 -13.18
CA CYS A 97 -4.69 16.31 -14.28
C CYS A 97 -5.12 15.74 -15.64
N PRO A 98 -5.63 16.57 -16.57
CA PRO A 98 -6.01 16.13 -17.92
C PRO A 98 -4.82 15.60 -18.72
N ASP A 99 -3.63 16.17 -18.48
CA ASP A 99 -2.38 15.77 -19.13
C ASP A 99 -1.66 14.64 -18.36
N ALA A 100 -2.30 14.04 -17.35
CA ALA A 100 -1.72 12.90 -16.66
C ALA A 100 -1.47 11.76 -17.68
N PRO A 101 -0.34 11.02 -17.55
CA PRO A 101 -0.15 9.81 -18.34
C PRO A 101 -1.36 8.88 -18.16
N LEU A 102 -1.85 8.30 -19.25
CA LEU A 102 -2.89 7.28 -19.14
C LEU A 102 -2.40 6.15 -18.23
N ALA A 103 -3.32 5.64 -17.41
CA ALA A 103 -3.05 4.45 -16.62
C ALA A 103 -2.62 3.31 -17.56
N PRO A 104 -1.56 2.54 -17.22
CA PRO A 104 -1.24 1.33 -17.97
C PRO A 104 -2.46 0.39 -18.00
N PRO A 105 -2.61 -0.45 -19.04
CA PRO A 105 -3.62 -1.50 -19.00
C PRO A 105 -3.42 -2.38 -17.76
N PRO A 106 -4.50 -2.84 -17.12
CA PRO A 106 -4.38 -3.68 -15.93
C PRO A 106 -3.73 -5.02 -16.27
N PRO A 107 -2.98 -5.62 -15.32
CA PRO A 107 -2.55 -7.01 -15.44
C PRO A 107 -3.75 -7.94 -15.65
N THR A 108 -3.57 -8.98 -16.47
CA THR A 108 -4.63 -9.94 -16.81
C THR A 108 -4.30 -11.32 -16.26
N ASN A 109 -5.25 -12.26 -16.34
CA ASN A 109 -5.07 -13.65 -15.90
C ASN A 109 -4.45 -13.77 -14.50
N VAL A 110 -4.91 -12.94 -13.57
CA VAL A 110 -4.44 -12.98 -12.19
C VAL A 110 -4.88 -14.29 -11.54
N ILE A 111 -3.92 -15.07 -11.08
CA ILE A 111 -4.12 -16.35 -10.41
C ILE A 111 -3.55 -16.25 -9.00
N VAL A 112 -4.29 -16.76 -8.02
CA VAL A 112 -3.90 -16.80 -6.62
C VAL A 112 -3.95 -18.24 -6.11
N GLU A 113 -2.84 -18.69 -5.55
CA GLU A 113 -2.69 -20.04 -4.99
C GLU A 113 -2.26 -19.92 -3.53
N SER A 114 -3.03 -20.50 -2.60
CA SER A 114 -2.74 -20.45 -1.17
C SER A 114 -2.27 -21.81 -0.64
N THR A 115 -1.32 -21.80 0.28
CA THR A 115 -0.83 -22.99 0.97
C THR A 115 -0.62 -22.71 2.45
N THR A 116 -0.75 -23.74 3.30
CA THR A 116 -0.52 -23.67 4.75
C THR A 116 0.49 -24.73 5.14
N ILE A 117 1.60 -24.32 5.77
CA ILE A 117 2.67 -25.19 6.27
C ILE A 117 2.97 -24.75 7.70
N ASP A 118 3.02 -25.70 8.64
CA ASP A 118 3.44 -25.47 10.03
C ASP A 118 2.78 -24.25 10.70
N ASN A 119 1.44 -24.15 10.58
CA ASN A 119 0.60 -23.06 11.11
C ASN A 119 0.80 -21.68 10.48
N VAL A 120 1.54 -21.57 9.38
CA VAL A 120 1.70 -20.33 8.61
C VAL A 120 1.16 -20.52 7.21
N SER A 121 0.41 -19.54 6.72
CA SER A 121 -0.10 -19.53 5.36
C SER A 121 0.72 -18.61 4.46
N SER A 122 0.76 -18.95 3.18
CA SER A 122 1.30 -18.08 2.13
C SER A 122 0.40 -18.09 0.91
N ILE A 123 0.46 -17.02 0.12
CA ILE A 123 -0.26 -16.87 -1.13
C ILE A 123 0.74 -16.50 -2.22
N VAL A 124 0.74 -17.27 -3.30
CA VAL A 124 1.46 -16.94 -4.52
C VAL A 124 0.48 -16.29 -5.50
N VAL A 125 0.84 -15.12 -6.00
CA VAL A 125 0.06 -14.35 -6.98
C VAL A 125 0.84 -14.34 -8.28
N LYS A 126 0.21 -14.74 -9.38
CA LYS A 126 0.75 -14.71 -10.74
C LYS A 126 -0.17 -13.91 -11.64
N TRP A 127 0.37 -13.23 -12.64
CA TRP A 127 -0.43 -12.48 -13.61
C TRP A 127 0.25 -12.44 -14.97
N ASP A 128 -0.51 -12.13 -16.01
CA ASP A 128 0.05 -11.85 -17.32
C ASP A 128 0.33 -10.35 -17.48
N PRO A 129 1.46 -9.98 -18.10
CA PRO A 129 1.78 -8.58 -18.35
C PRO A 129 0.78 -7.97 -19.35
N PRO A 130 0.49 -6.67 -19.25
CA PRO A 130 -0.35 -6.00 -20.23
C PRO A 130 0.32 -5.99 -21.61
N PHE A 131 -0.48 -5.93 -22.67
CA PHE A 131 0.04 -5.79 -24.04
C PHE A 131 0.72 -4.42 -24.21
N ASN A 132 1.95 -4.40 -24.75
CA ASN A 132 2.78 -3.20 -24.91
C ASN A 132 2.92 -2.37 -23.62
N PRO A 133 3.57 -2.89 -22.57
CA PRO A 133 3.77 -2.14 -21.33
C PRO A 133 4.65 -0.91 -21.58
N PRO A 134 4.38 0.24 -20.92
CA PRO A 134 5.28 1.39 -20.97
C PRO A 134 6.64 1.07 -20.31
N GLU A 135 7.72 1.71 -20.76
CA GLU A 135 9.10 1.41 -20.35
C GLU A 135 9.33 1.53 -18.83
N ASN A 136 8.68 2.49 -18.19
CA ASN A 136 8.79 2.76 -16.75
C ASN A 136 7.65 2.15 -15.92
N MET A 137 6.98 1.12 -16.44
CA MET A 137 5.93 0.41 -15.72
C MET A 137 6.48 -0.31 -14.50
N GLN A 138 5.69 -0.36 -13.43
CA GLN A 138 5.95 -1.13 -12.22
C GLN A 138 4.66 -1.82 -11.80
N TYR A 139 4.78 -2.91 -11.04
CA TYR A 139 3.62 -3.58 -10.45
C TYR A 139 3.43 -3.19 -8.99
N LYS A 140 2.18 -3.24 -8.56
CA LYS A 140 1.80 -3.21 -7.14
C LYS A 140 0.91 -4.39 -6.85
N VAL A 141 1.25 -5.16 -5.82
CA VAL A 141 0.38 -6.21 -5.29
C VAL A 141 -0.25 -5.68 -4.01
N TYR A 142 -1.57 -5.54 -4.05
CA TYR A 142 -2.35 -5.11 -2.91
C TYR A 142 -2.94 -6.33 -2.23
N PHE A 143 -2.86 -6.38 -0.90
CA PHE A 143 -3.49 -7.42 -0.12
C PHE A 143 -4.11 -6.85 1.15
N VAL A 144 -5.26 -7.40 1.52
CA VAL A 144 -5.96 -6.98 2.75
C VAL A 144 -6.74 -8.17 3.33
N PRO A 145 -6.73 -8.39 4.66
CA PRO A 145 -7.59 -9.37 5.29
C PRO A 145 -9.05 -8.92 5.25
N VAL A 146 -9.96 -9.87 5.02
CA VAL A 146 -11.40 -9.62 4.97
C VAL A 146 -12.18 -10.60 5.86
N ASP A 147 -13.32 -10.15 6.37
CA ASP A 147 -14.22 -10.97 7.17
C ASP A 147 -15.13 -11.88 6.31
N GLN A 148 -16.11 -12.53 6.96
CA GLN A 148 -17.07 -13.40 6.27
C GLN A 148 -17.99 -12.64 5.30
N ASN A 149 -18.23 -11.35 5.55
CA ASN A 149 -19.05 -10.46 4.74
C ASN A 149 -18.23 -9.77 3.63
N GLY A 150 -16.90 -9.97 3.60
CA GLY A 150 -16.00 -9.31 2.67
C GLY A 150 -15.61 -7.89 3.09
N MET A 151 -15.84 -7.50 4.34
CA MET A 151 -15.39 -6.23 4.88
C MET A 151 -13.91 -6.30 5.25
N GLN A 152 -13.15 -5.25 4.96
CA GLN A 152 -11.73 -5.19 5.33
C GLN A 152 -11.60 -5.11 6.86
N THR A 153 -10.73 -5.94 7.42
CA THR A 153 -10.53 -6.01 8.88
C THR A 153 -9.22 -5.36 9.35
N ALA A 154 -8.37 -4.96 8.41
CA ALA A 154 -7.12 -4.24 8.67
C ALA A 154 -6.79 -3.33 7.49
N GLY A 155 -5.68 -2.57 7.60
CA GLY A 155 -5.18 -1.76 6.50
C GLY A 155 -4.76 -2.59 5.28
N GLU A 156 -4.95 -2.04 4.08
CA GLU A 156 -4.42 -2.61 2.85
C GLU A 156 -2.90 -2.45 2.82
N VAL A 157 -2.20 -3.53 2.52
CA VAL A 157 -0.75 -3.53 2.38
C VAL A 157 -0.39 -3.64 0.90
N VAL A 158 0.64 -2.91 0.50
CA VAL A 158 1.03 -2.74 -0.91
C VAL A 158 2.49 -3.12 -1.09
N PHE A 159 2.75 -4.17 -1.88
CA PHE A 159 4.09 -4.50 -2.35
C PHE A 159 4.36 -3.84 -3.68
N ARG A 160 5.40 -3.01 -3.75
CA ARG A 160 5.85 -2.39 -5.01
C ARG A 160 6.93 -3.24 -5.65
N ILE A 161 6.73 -3.59 -6.91
CA ILE A 161 7.64 -4.40 -7.71
C ILE A 161 8.15 -3.50 -8.84
N CYS A 162 9.40 -3.07 -8.73
CA CYS A 162 10.02 -2.15 -9.69
C CYS A 162 10.49 -2.85 -10.97
N ASP A 163 10.62 -4.17 -10.95
CA ASP A 163 10.93 -4.98 -12.13
C ASP A 163 9.64 -5.26 -12.92
N SER A 164 9.50 -4.64 -14.10
CA SER A 164 8.36 -4.83 -14.98
C SER A 164 8.30 -6.22 -15.62
N THR A 165 9.37 -7.01 -15.54
CA THR A 165 9.41 -8.39 -16.03
C THR A 165 8.95 -9.40 -14.98
N GLN A 166 8.90 -9.00 -13.71
CA GLN A 166 8.45 -9.85 -12.62
C GLN A 166 6.92 -9.94 -12.62
N THR A 167 6.40 -11.13 -12.93
CA THR A 167 4.95 -11.42 -13.04
C THR A 167 4.44 -12.37 -11.95
N ILE A 168 5.22 -12.52 -10.88
CA ILE A 168 4.92 -13.38 -9.74
C ILE A 168 5.34 -12.70 -8.44
N ALA A 169 4.52 -12.84 -7.40
CA ALA A 169 4.81 -12.38 -6.04
C ALA A 169 4.35 -13.40 -5.00
N SER A 170 5.03 -13.43 -3.86
CA SER A 170 4.67 -14.28 -2.72
C SER A 170 4.35 -13.41 -1.51
N ILE A 171 3.22 -13.69 -0.87
CA ILE A 171 2.77 -13.06 0.37
C ILE A 171 2.88 -14.13 1.46
N THR A 172 3.70 -13.90 2.46
CA THR A 172 4.00 -14.86 3.54
C THR A 172 3.42 -14.39 4.88
N ASP A 173 3.62 -15.21 5.92
CA ASP A 173 3.27 -14.88 7.30
C ASP A 173 1.77 -14.59 7.51
N LEU A 174 0.94 -15.28 6.73
CA LEU A 174 -0.51 -15.16 6.78
C LEU A 174 -1.12 -16.16 7.77
N THR A 175 -2.32 -15.83 8.24
CA THR A 175 -3.07 -16.67 9.17
C THR A 175 -3.80 -17.79 8.42
N PRO A 176 -3.73 -19.05 8.88
CA PRO A 176 -4.56 -20.14 8.37
C PRO A 176 -6.06 -19.89 8.57
N ARG A 177 -6.91 -20.50 7.73
CA ARG A 177 -8.39 -20.36 7.81
C ARG A 177 -8.88 -18.91 7.72
N SER A 178 -8.13 -18.03 7.08
CA SER A 178 -8.44 -16.60 6.93
C SER A 178 -8.75 -16.26 5.48
N ARG A 179 -9.50 -15.18 5.27
CA ARG A 179 -9.84 -14.68 3.94
C ARG A 179 -9.04 -13.42 3.65
N TYR A 180 -8.55 -13.33 2.44
CA TYR A 180 -7.80 -12.18 1.94
C TYR A 180 -8.38 -11.74 0.60
N ARG A 181 -8.28 -10.45 0.33
CA ARG A 181 -8.57 -9.86 -0.97
C ARG A 181 -7.26 -9.38 -1.58
N ILE A 182 -7.03 -9.74 -2.84
CA ILE A 182 -5.81 -9.44 -3.58
C ILE A 182 -6.16 -8.75 -4.90
N ARG A 183 -5.39 -7.75 -5.29
CA ARG A 183 -5.43 -7.15 -6.64
C ARG A 183 -4.02 -6.80 -7.09
N VAL A 184 -3.78 -6.85 -8.40
CA VAL A 184 -2.50 -6.46 -8.99
C VAL A 184 -2.72 -5.20 -9.82
N GLY A 185 -1.94 -4.16 -9.55
CA GLY A 185 -1.94 -2.91 -10.29
C GLY A 185 -0.70 -2.76 -11.15
N ALA A 186 -0.85 -2.18 -12.33
CA ALA A 186 0.24 -1.68 -13.15
C ALA A 186 0.26 -0.14 -13.07
N VAL A 187 1.42 0.43 -12.74
CA VAL A 187 1.61 1.87 -12.59
C VAL A 187 2.75 2.34 -13.49
N ALA A 188 2.55 3.43 -14.22
CA ALA A 188 3.60 4.15 -14.92
C ALA A 188 3.74 5.54 -14.26
N GLY A 189 4.88 5.78 -13.59
CA GLY A 189 5.06 6.98 -12.79
C GLY A 189 4.34 6.95 -11.43
N ALA A 190 3.79 8.09 -11.00
CA ALA A 190 3.29 8.27 -9.63
C ALA A 190 1.76 8.18 -9.47
N VAL A 191 0.98 8.35 -10.53
CA VAL A 191 -0.40 8.84 -10.39
C VAL A 191 -1.47 7.90 -10.96
N ALA A 192 -1.26 7.40 -12.18
CA ALA A 192 -2.23 6.61 -12.91
C ALA A 192 -1.92 5.11 -12.83
N GLU A 193 -2.93 4.33 -12.44
CA GLU A 193 -2.79 2.90 -12.19
C GLU A 193 -3.97 2.13 -12.77
N GLY A 194 -3.68 1.12 -13.57
CA GLY A 194 -4.65 0.12 -13.99
C GLY A 194 -4.59 -1.07 -13.05
N ALA A 195 -5.67 -1.38 -12.34
CA ALA A 195 -5.73 -2.51 -11.42
C ALA A 195 -6.63 -3.63 -11.97
N SER A 196 -6.22 -4.88 -11.71
CA SER A 196 -7.03 -6.06 -11.97
C SER A 196 -8.31 -6.03 -11.12
N MET A 197 -9.30 -6.84 -11.51
CA MET A 197 -10.39 -7.16 -10.57
C MET A 197 -9.83 -7.78 -9.29
N PRO A 198 -10.41 -7.46 -8.11
CA PRO A 198 -9.99 -8.07 -6.87
C PRO A 198 -10.41 -9.55 -6.81
N LEU A 199 -9.51 -10.40 -6.32
CA LEU A 199 -9.75 -11.82 -6.06
C LEU A 199 -9.82 -12.05 -4.55
N ASN A 200 -10.87 -12.74 -4.09
CA ASN A 200 -10.93 -13.21 -2.71
C ASN A 200 -10.36 -14.63 -2.65
N VAL A 201 -9.45 -14.88 -1.71
CA VAL A 201 -8.82 -16.17 -1.48
C VAL A 201 -8.94 -16.55 -0.01
N LYS A 202 -9.20 -17.83 0.25
CA LYS A 202 -9.21 -18.39 1.60
C LYS A 202 -7.92 -19.19 1.79
N THR A 203 -7.19 -18.94 2.87
CA THR A 203 -6.04 -19.78 3.24
C THR A 203 -6.53 -21.14 3.77
N PRO A 204 -5.85 -22.25 3.43
CA PRO A 204 -6.24 -23.56 3.93
C PRO A 204 -6.17 -23.64 5.46
N ASP A 205 -6.91 -24.60 6.02
CA ASP A 205 -6.72 -25.01 7.41
C ASP A 205 -5.32 -25.63 7.59
N ILE A 206 -4.91 -25.82 8.84
CA ILE A 206 -3.65 -26.50 9.17
C ILE A 206 -3.78 -27.95 8.70
N ILE A 207 -3.01 -28.34 7.69
CA ILE A 207 -2.81 -29.75 7.36
C ILE A 207 -1.75 -30.24 8.36
N PRO A 208 -2.05 -31.24 9.21
CA PRO A 208 -1.03 -31.83 10.06
C PRO A 208 0.11 -32.31 9.15
N SER A 209 1.32 -31.79 9.36
CA SER A 209 2.50 -32.33 8.69
C SER A 209 2.59 -33.85 8.97
N ARG A 210 3.18 -34.61 8.04
CA ARG A 210 3.27 -36.09 8.12
C ARG A 210 3.55 -36.50 9.56
N VAL A 211 2.61 -37.22 10.18
CA VAL A 211 2.78 -37.82 11.51
C VAL A 211 4.10 -38.60 11.49
N ARG A 212 5.12 -38.09 12.18
CA ARG A 212 6.33 -38.86 12.49
C ARG A 212 6.08 -39.51 13.85
N ASN A 213 6.31 -40.82 13.93
CA ASN A 213 6.25 -41.63 15.16
C ASN A 213 4.84 -41.98 15.65
N VAL A 214 4.08 -42.74 14.84
CA VAL A 214 2.93 -43.50 15.36
C VAL A 214 3.47 -44.61 16.28
N MET A 215 3.36 -44.41 17.60
CA MET A 215 3.62 -45.48 18.56
C MET A 215 2.33 -46.25 18.81
N VAL A 216 2.25 -47.49 18.32
CA VAL A 216 1.15 -48.40 18.64
C VAL A 216 1.36 -48.88 20.08
N LYS A 217 0.57 -48.36 21.03
CA LYS A 217 0.45 -48.99 22.35
C LYS A 217 -0.47 -50.20 22.20
N SER A 218 0.09 -51.40 22.26
CA SER A 218 -0.68 -52.63 22.44
C SER A 218 -1.34 -52.61 23.82
N SER A 219 -2.67 -52.64 23.86
CA SER A 219 -3.43 -52.95 25.07
C SER A 219 -3.30 -54.45 25.32
N THR A 220 -2.65 -54.84 26.42
CA THR A 220 -2.69 -56.23 26.89
C THR A 220 -4.08 -56.48 27.46
N ALA A 221 -4.81 -57.41 26.84
CA ALA A 221 -6.08 -57.89 27.38
C ALA A 221 -5.79 -58.70 28.65
N ASN A 222 -6.14 -58.16 29.81
CA ASN A 222 -6.17 -58.93 31.04
C ASN A 222 -7.54 -59.61 31.10
N THR A 223 -7.59 -60.89 30.72
CA THR A 223 -8.78 -61.73 30.93
C THR A 223 -8.91 -61.99 32.43
N ILE A 224 -9.97 -61.49 33.03
CA ILE A 224 -10.44 -61.86 34.36
C ILE A 224 -11.67 -62.73 34.13
N THR A 225 -11.60 -64.02 34.48
CA THR A 225 -12.76 -64.78 34.94
C THR A 225 -12.31 -65.92 35.82
#